data_AF-W7YSI7-F1
#
_entry.id   AF-W7YSI7-F1
#
_cell.length_a   1.000
_cell.length_b   1.000
_cell.length_c   1.000
_cell.angle_alpha   90.00
_cell.angle_beta   90.00
_cell.angle_gamma   90.00
#
_symmetry.space_group_name_H-M   'P 1'
#
loop_
_entity.id
_entity.type
_entity.pdbx_description
1 polymer ?
#
loop_
_entity_poly.entity_id
_entity_poly.type
_entity_poly.pdbx_seq_one_letter_code
_entity_poly.pdbx_strand_id
1 'polypeptide(L)'
;MRMVDLIEKKRDGHELTTEEINFIIEGYTKGDIPDYQVSALAMAIFFKNMNERERADLTMAIVNSGDTIDLSEIEGVKVDKHSTGGVGDTTTPNNIMLQLSLKAEEPTNFRIWAFNIYQKFRNGFKLWLESIVEKEGHDFTAKAIADKTHISQYTAKSYLVYDSVPQQPLFEKISAAYNTSLEEFMAFAKIDVHSHLLFDIVTTVVTWKNKNIIKTNNTGGILL
;
A
#
# COMPACT_ATOMS: atom_id res chain seq x y z
N MET A 1 16.72 23.73 36.03
CA MET A 1 16.44 22.29 35.90
C MET A 1 17.73 21.62 35.46
N ARG A 2 18.18 20.52 36.11
CA ARG A 2 19.41 19.82 35.70
C ARG A 2 19.05 18.50 35.04
N MET A 3 19.84 18.10 34.04
CA MET A 3 19.64 16.83 33.33
C MET A 3 19.63 15.61 34.28
N VAL A 4 20.48 15.62 35.31
CA VAL A 4 20.53 14.54 36.32
C VAL A 4 19.19 14.35 37.05
N ASP A 5 18.48 15.44 37.35
CA ASP A 5 17.19 15.40 38.04
C ASP A 5 16.13 14.72 37.14
N LEU A 6 16.22 14.93 35.82
CA LEU A 6 15.30 14.34 34.83
C LEU A 6 15.56 12.85 34.60
N ILE A 7 16.84 12.44 34.59
CA ILE A 7 17.23 11.03 34.52
C ILE A 7 16.69 10.28 35.74
N GLU A 8 16.88 10.83 36.95
CA GLU A 8 16.36 10.24 38.19
C GLU A 8 14.83 10.15 38.15
N LYS A 9 14.16 11.24 37.76
CA LYS A 9 12.70 11.29 37.62
C LYS A 9 12.18 10.17 36.71
N LYS A 10 12.76 10.01 35.51
CA LYS A 10 12.34 8.96 34.57
C LYS A 10 12.72 7.57 35.08
N ARG A 11 13.92 7.39 35.65
CA ARG A 11 14.37 6.13 36.26
C ARG A 11 13.41 5.64 37.34
N ASP A 12 12.85 6.56 38.12
CA ASP A 12 11.93 6.26 39.22
C ASP A 12 10.48 6.05 38.72
N GLY A 13 10.24 6.15 37.41
CA GLY A 13 8.97 5.87 36.76
C GLY A 13 8.01 7.05 36.69
N HIS A 14 8.49 8.27 36.96
CA HIS A 14 7.69 9.47 36.83
C HIS A 14 7.68 9.98 35.37
N GLU A 15 6.63 10.71 35.05
CA GLU A 15 6.46 11.32 33.74
C GLU A 15 7.27 12.61 33.61
N LEU A 16 7.85 12.82 32.43
CA LEU A 16 8.51 14.06 32.06
C LEU A 16 7.46 15.05 31.52
N THR A 17 7.54 16.32 31.92
CA THR A 17 6.67 17.37 31.36
C THR A 17 7.13 17.76 29.96
N THR A 18 6.29 18.45 29.20
CA THR A 18 6.62 18.95 27.87
C THR A 18 7.85 19.88 27.91
N GLU A 19 7.95 20.73 28.93
CA GLU A 19 9.10 21.63 29.12
C GLU A 19 10.39 20.87 29.43
N GLU A 20 10.30 19.79 30.22
CA GLU A 20 11.44 18.92 30.53
C GLU A 20 11.94 18.21 29.26
N ILE A 21 11.02 17.71 28.43
CA ILE A 21 11.35 17.07 27.15
C ILE A 21 12.01 18.07 26.19
N ASN A 22 11.45 19.28 26.06
CA ASN A 22 12.02 20.34 25.23
C ASN A 22 13.43 20.72 25.71
N PHE A 23 13.63 20.88 27.02
CA PHE A 23 14.94 21.15 27.61
C PHE A 23 15.97 20.05 27.26
N ILE A 24 15.57 18.77 27.34
CA ILE A 24 16.43 17.65 27.00
C ILE A 24 16.85 17.71 25.52
N ILE A 25 15.89 17.86 24.61
CA ILE A 25 16.16 17.81 23.17
C ILE A 25 16.95 19.04 22.73
N GLU A 26 16.57 20.24 23.15
CA GLU A 26 17.28 21.48 22.83
C GLU A 26 18.72 21.48 23.38
N GLY A 27 18.90 21.05 24.63
CA GLY A 27 20.23 20.97 25.24
C GLY A 27 21.12 19.92 24.56
N TYR A 28 20.55 18.79 24.13
CA TYR A 28 21.31 17.77 23.43
C TYR A 28 21.69 18.20 22.00
N THR A 29 20.77 18.79 21.25
CA THR A 29 21.07 19.24 19.87
C THR A 29 22.03 20.42 19.81
N LYS A 30 22.08 21.25 20.86
CA LYS A 30 23.09 22.32 21.02
C LYS A 30 24.45 21.82 21.51
N GLY A 31 24.55 20.58 21.98
CA GLY A 31 25.77 20.02 22.58
C GLY A 31 26.02 20.42 24.03
N ASP A 32 25.04 21.05 24.70
CA ASP A 32 25.11 21.44 26.12
C ASP A 32 24.91 20.24 27.05
N ILE A 33 24.18 19.22 26.58
CA ILE A 33 23.97 17.96 27.29
C ILE A 33 24.84 16.87 26.64
N PRO A 34 25.77 16.25 27.37
CA PRO A 34 26.68 15.25 26.81
C PRO A 34 26.01 13.89 26.60
N ASP A 35 26.49 13.14 25.61
CA ASP A 35 25.98 11.83 25.20
C ASP A 35 25.77 10.84 26.34
N TYR A 36 26.66 10.84 27.35
CA TYR A 36 26.54 9.92 28.48
C TYR A 36 25.29 10.17 29.32
N GLN A 37 24.79 11.40 29.40
CA GLN A 37 23.54 11.71 30.10
C GLN A 37 22.32 11.29 29.28
N VAL A 38 22.34 11.51 27.97
CA VAL A 38 21.26 11.08 27.08
C VAL A 38 21.19 9.56 26.98
N SER A 39 22.34 8.87 26.97
CA SER A 39 22.37 7.41 27.00
C SER A 39 21.77 6.84 28.30
N ALA A 40 22.03 7.47 29.45
CA ALA A 40 21.42 7.10 30.72
C ALA A 40 19.90 7.34 30.72
N LEU A 41 19.44 8.46 30.17
CA LEU A 41 18.01 8.73 29.99
C LEU A 41 17.35 7.71 29.06
N ALA A 42 17.98 7.38 27.93
CA ALA A 42 17.47 6.40 26.98
C ALA A 42 17.30 5.02 27.62
N MET A 43 18.25 4.60 28.46
CA MET A 43 18.13 3.38 29.25
C MET A 43 16.99 3.44 30.27
N ALA A 44 16.79 4.59 30.94
CA ALA A 44 15.66 4.78 31.85
C ALA A 44 14.31 4.69 31.10
N ILE A 45 14.20 5.31 29.92
CA ILE A 45 13.02 5.24 29.04
C ILE A 45 12.78 3.80 28.58
N PHE A 46 13.82 3.06 28.21
CA PHE A 46 13.69 1.66 27.81
C PHE A 46 13.01 0.81 28.89
N PHE A 47 13.38 0.99 30.17
CA PHE A 47 12.80 0.22 31.27
C PHE A 47 11.48 0.76 31.82
N LYS A 48 11.25 2.08 31.78
CA LYS A 48 10.07 2.71 32.38
C LYS A 48 9.01 3.14 31.37
N ASN A 49 9.35 3.11 30.09
CA ASN A 49 8.53 3.55 28.98
C ASN A 49 8.16 5.05 29.06
N MET A 50 7.41 5.49 28.07
CA MET A 50 6.77 6.80 27.98
C MET A 50 5.30 6.61 27.68
N ASN A 51 4.45 7.45 28.26
CA ASN A 51 3.03 7.44 27.91
C ASN A 51 2.82 8.08 26.50
N GLU A 52 1.56 8.16 26.05
CA GLU A 52 1.24 8.74 24.74
C GLU A 52 1.61 10.22 24.62
N ARG A 53 1.36 11.01 25.66
CA ARG A 53 1.73 12.44 25.69
C ARG A 53 3.24 12.61 25.60
N GLU A 54 4.02 11.90 26.41
CA GLU A 54 5.48 12.00 26.40
C GLU A 54 6.07 11.62 25.03
N ARG A 55 5.51 10.60 24.36
CA ARG A 55 5.93 10.22 23.01
C ARG A 55 5.59 11.28 21.98
N ALA A 56 4.40 11.89 22.07
CA ALA A 56 4.00 12.99 21.19
C ALA A 56 4.89 14.22 21.40
N ASP A 57 5.12 14.62 22.66
CA ASP A 57 5.98 15.74 23.03
C ASP A 57 7.42 15.52 22.57
N LEU A 58 7.96 14.31 22.76
CA LEU A 58 9.30 13.94 22.28
C LEU A 58 9.40 14.03 20.77
N THR A 59 8.39 13.53 20.05
CA THR A 59 8.32 13.59 18.60
C THR A 59 8.33 15.04 18.11
N MET A 60 7.50 15.90 18.72
CA MET A 60 7.43 17.31 18.34
C MET A 60 8.70 18.08 18.70
N ALA A 61 9.34 17.78 19.83
CA ALA A 61 10.62 18.37 20.19
C ALA A 61 11.71 18.03 19.17
N ILE A 62 11.74 16.78 18.68
CA ILE A 62 12.66 16.35 17.61
C ILE A 62 12.33 17.04 16.29
N VAL A 63 11.06 17.11 15.89
CA VAL A 63 10.63 17.83 14.67
C VAL A 63 11.08 19.29 14.70
N ASN A 64 10.87 19.96 15.83
CA ASN A 64 11.23 21.37 16.01
C ASN A 64 12.73 21.62 16.19
N SER A 65 13.55 20.56 16.30
CA SER A 65 15.00 20.69 16.46
C SER A 65 15.75 20.90 15.14
N GLY A 66 15.07 20.78 14.00
CA GLY A 66 15.64 20.96 12.67
C GLY A 66 14.69 21.66 11.71
N ASP A 67 14.96 21.49 10.41
CA ASP A 67 14.18 22.12 9.36
C ASP A 67 12.80 21.46 9.19
N THR A 68 11.79 22.27 8.92
CA THR A 68 10.45 21.81 8.52
C THR A 68 10.24 22.15 7.05
N ILE A 69 9.91 21.13 6.25
CA ILE A 69 9.66 21.30 4.81
C ILE A 69 8.20 21.73 4.61
N ASP A 70 7.99 22.87 3.97
CA ASP A 70 6.67 23.29 3.51
C ASP A 70 6.36 22.68 2.12
N LEU A 71 5.29 21.89 2.05
CA LEU A 71 4.79 21.27 0.82
C LEU A 71 3.44 21.88 0.38
N SER A 72 3.13 23.09 0.86
CA SER A 72 1.89 23.80 0.55
C SER A 72 1.75 24.16 -0.94
N GLU A 73 2.86 24.43 -1.63
CA GLU A 73 2.89 24.71 -3.08
C GLU A 73 2.51 23.50 -3.95
N ILE A 74 2.58 22.28 -3.41
CA ILE A 74 2.18 21.06 -4.11
C ILE A 74 0.69 20.82 -3.87
N GLU A 75 -0.10 20.94 -4.94
CA GLU A 75 -1.53 20.67 -4.93
C GLU A 75 -1.85 19.22 -4.54
N GLY A 76 -2.95 19.03 -3.80
CA GLY A 76 -3.42 17.71 -3.35
C GLY A 76 -2.89 17.27 -1.99
N VAL A 77 -3.23 16.02 -1.63
CA VAL A 77 -2.85 15.39 -0.35
C VAL A 77 -1.47 14.77 -0.48
N LYS A 78 -0.54 15.19 0.39
CA LYS A 78 0.82 14.64 0.46
C LYS A 78 0.80 13.37 1.30
N VAL A 79 1.28 12.27 0.74
CA VAL A 79 1.38 10.98 1.42
C VAL A 79 2.84 10.55 1.42
N ASP A 80 3.31 10.11 2.58
CA ASP A 80 4.64 9.53 2.76
C ASP A 80 4.53 8.06 3.16
N LYS A 81 5.56 7.27 2.84
CA LYS A 81 5.68 5.87 3.22
C LYS A 81 6.95 5.65 4.02
N HIS A 82 6.77 5.18 5.24
CA HIS A 82 7.86 4.73 6.10
C HIS A 82 7.90 3.19 6.22
N SER A 83 9.09 2.61 6.37
CA SER A 83 9.28 1.21 6.77
C SER A 83 10.02 1.17 8.09
N THR A 84 9.57 0.34 9.03
CA THR A 84 10.31 0.07 10.29
C THR A 84 11.62 -0.70 10.05
N GLY A 85 11.86 -1.19 8.83
CA GLY A 85 13.01 -2.00 8.44
C GLY A 85 12.70 -3.50 8.36
N GLY A 86 13.45 -4.19 7.49
CA GLY A 86 13.33 -5.64 7.25
C GLY A 86 14.30 -6.09 6.15
N VAL A 87 14.89 -7.29 6.29
CA VAL A 87 15.80 -7.83 5.26
C VAL A 87 14.97 -8.22 4.03
N GLY A 88 15.29 -7.63 2.87
CA GLY A 88 14.57 -7.88 1.62
C GLY A 88 13.32 -7.01 1.41
N ASP A 89 13.20 -5.87 2.10
CA ASP A 89 12.08 -4.94 1.90
C ASP A 89 12.18 -4.17 0.56
N THR A 90 11.72 -4.80 -0.51
CA THR A 90 11.54 -4.16 -1.83
C THR A 90 10.19 -3.43 -1.94
N THR A 91 9.46 -3.27 -0.83
CA THR A 91 8.10 -2.73 -0.84
C THR A 91 8.09 -1.24 -1.16
N THR A 92 9.13 -0.49 -0.77
CA THR A 92 9.18 0.96 -0.93
C THR A 92 9.16 1.41 -2.40
N PRO A 93 10.03 0.93 -3.31
CA PRO A 93 9.98 1.36 -4.71
C PRO A 93 8.67 1.00 -5.41
N ASN A 94 8.16 -0.22 -5.20
CA ASN A 94 6.97 -0.71 -5.89
C ASN A 94 5.70 0.00 -5.40
N ASN A 95 5.58 0.26 -4.10
CA ASN A 95 4.39 0.93 -3.57
C ASN A 95 4.38 2.44 -3.83
N ILE A 96 5.54 3.10 -3.92
CA ILE A 96 5.59 4.53 -4.29
C ILE A 96 5.02 4.73 -5.69
N MET A 97 5.40 3.90 -6.66
CA MET A 97 4.87 3.98 -8.03
C MET A 97 3.35 3.76 -8.08
N LEU A 98 2.85 2.83 -7.25
CA LEU A 98 1.41 2.57 -7.12
C LEU A 98 0.67 3.73 -6.45
N GLN A 99 1.25 4.35 -5.41
CA GLN A 99 0.67 5.48 -4.69
C GLN A 99 0.62 6.74 -5.54
N LEU A 100 1.64 7.00 -6.38
CA LEU A 100 1.68 8.13 -7.31
C LEU A 100 0.59 8.05 -8.40
N SER A 101 0.07 6.85 -8.65
CA SER A 101 -0.99 6.63 -9.63
C SER A 101 -2.40 6.72 -9.03
N LEU A 102 -2.51 6.91 -7.72
CA LEU A 102 -3.77 7.20 -7.06
C LEU A 102 -4.14 8.66 -7.28
N LYS A 103 -5.36 8.90 -7.78
CA LYS A 103 -5.93 10.24 -7.75
C LYS A 103 -6.24 10.61 -6.29
N ALA A 104 -6.06 11.87 -5.93
CA ALA A 104 -6.30 12.38 -4.57
C ALA A 104 -7.75 12.15 -4.06
N GLU A 105 -8.68 11.86 -4.96
CA GLU A 105 -10.10 11.58 -4.67
C GLU A 105 -10.38 10.10 -4.34
N GLU A 106 -9.45 9.19 -4.60
CA GLU A 106 -9.62 7.76 -4.33
C GLU A 106 -9.52 7.48 -2.82
N PRO A 107 -10.31 6.51 -2.28
CA PRO A 107 -10.37 6.27 -0.84
C PRO A 107 -8.98 5.94 -0.29
N THR A 108 -8.64 6.54 0.85
CA THR A 108 -7.36 6.41 1.57
C THR A 108 -6.95 4.98 1.93
N ASN A 109 -7.81 3.99 1.69
CA ASN A 109 -7.49 2.59 1.85
C ASN A 109 -6.99 1.99 0.53
N PHE A 110 -5.66 1.98 0.36
CA PHE A 110 -4.97 1.37 -0.77
C PHE A 110 -5.44 -0.05 -1.10
N ARG A 111 -5.79 -0.86 -0.08
CA ARG A 111 -6.27 -2.23 -0.31
C ARG A 111 -7.63 -2.25 -0.99
N ILE A 112 -8.53 -1.35 -0.60
CA ILE A 112 -9.85 -1.20 -1.21
C ILE A 112 -9.71 -0.71 -2.65
N TRP A 113 -8.89 0.31 -2.86
CA TRP A 113 -8.62 0.83 -4.21
C TRP A 113 -8.05 -0.24 -5.14
N ALA A 114 -6.98 -0.92 -4.73
CA ALA A 114 -6.32 -1.95 -5.53
C ALA A 114 -7.29 -3.09 -5.87
N PHE A 115 -8.13 -3.47 -4.90
CA PHE A 115 -9.16 -4.47 -5.10
C PHE A 115 -10.26 -4.02 -6.08
N ASN A 116 -10.66 -2.74 -6.06
CA ASN A 116 -11.60 -2.20 -7.04
C ASN A 116 -11.02 -2.25 -8.47
N ILE A 117 -9.75 -1.92 -8.64
CA ILE A 117 -9.04 -2.07 -9.92
C ILE A 117 -9.01 -3.55 -10.35
N TYR A 118 -8.69 -4.47 -9.43
CA TYR A 118 -8.74 -5.91 -9.69
C TYR A 118 -10.15 -6.37 -10.13
N GLN A 119 -11.22 -5.88 -9.51
CA GLN A 119 -12.59 -6.23 -9.90
C GLN A 119 -12.96 -5.68 -11.27
N LYS A 120 -12.56 -4.46 -11.59
CA LYS A 120 -12.71 -3.89 -12.94
C LYS A 120 -11.97 -4.73 -13.97
N PHE A 121 -10.73 -5.13 -13.69
CA PHE A 121 -9.95 -6.03 -14.54
C PHE A 121 -10.65 -7.37 -14.76
N ARG A 122 -11.09 -8.03 -13.68
CA ARG A 122 -11.77 -9.32 -13.76
C ARG A 122 -13.06 -9.25 -14.57
N ASN A 123 -13.93 -8.30 -14.24
CA ASN A 123 -15.23 -8.17 -14.89
C ASN A 123 -15.07 -7.74 -16.35
N GLY A 124 -14.16 -6.80 -16.62
CA GLY A 124 -13.79 -6.39 -17.97
C GLY A 124 -13.22 -7.54 -18.79
N PHE A 125 -12.34 -8.36 -18.22
CA PHE A 125 -11.78 -9.52 -18.91
C PHE A 125 -12.84 -10.55 -19.26
N LYS A 126 -13.79 -10.82 -18.35
CA LYS A 126 -14.92 -11.71 -18.61
C LYS A 126 -15.81 -11.19 -19.75
N LEU A 127 -16.21 -9.91 -19.70
CA LEU A 127 -17.04 -9.29 -20.75
C LEU A 127 -16.32 -9.23 -22.09
N TRP A 128 -15.00 -9.02 -22.08
CA TRP A 128 -14.19 -9.03 -23.30
C TRP A 128 -14.14 -10.43 -23.92
N LEU A 129 -13.93 -11.48 -23.12
CA LEU A 129 -14.01 -12.87 -23.58
C LEU A 129 -15.40 -13.22 -24.14
N GLU A 130 -16.47 -12.75 -23.50
CA GLU A 130 -17.84 -12.90 -23.99
C GLU A 130 -18.01 -12.27 -25.36
N SER A 131 -17.54 -11.03 -25.54
CA SER A 131 -17.58 -10.32 -26.82
C SER A 131 -16.83 -11.03 -27.95
N ILE A 132 -15.76 -11.77 -27.62
CA ILE A 132 -15.00 -12.58 -28.58
C ILE A 132 -15.84 -13.78 -29.02
N VAL A 133 -16.44 -14.48 -28.06
CA VAL A 133 -17.20 -15.71 -28.31
C VAL A 133 -18.53 -15.44 -29.02
N GLU A 134 -19.25 -14.38 -28.62
CA GLU A 134 -20.54 -14.01 -29.21
C GLU A 134 -20.43 -13.52 -30.65
N LYS A 135 -19.35 -12.82 -31.01
CA LYS A 135 -19.08 -12.39 -32.41
C LYS A 135 -19.08 -13.57 -33.40
N GLU A 136 -18.83 -14.77 -32.92
CA GLU A 136 -18.75 -15.98 -33.74
C GLU A 136 -19.94 -16.92 -33.54
N GLY A 137 -21.00 -16.47 -32.86
CA GLY A 137 -22.28 -17.18 -32.76
C GLY A 137 -22.25 -18.42 -31.86
N HIS A 138 -21.33 -18.48 -30.89
CA HIS A 138 -21.24 -19.56 -29.92
C HIS A 138 -21.82 -19.17 -28.55
N ASP A 139 -22.39 -20.13 -27.83
CA ASP A 139 -22.79 -19.93 -26.43
C ASP A 139 -21.56 -19.64 -25.54
N PHE A 140 -21.68 -18.66 -24.64
CA PHE A 140 -20.60 -18.26 -23.73
C PHE A 140 -20.29 -19.36 -22.69
N THR A 141 -19.44 -20.30 -23.09
CA THR A 141 -19.06 -21.50 -22.32
C THR A 141 -17.55 -21.64 -22.21
N ALA A 142 -17.08 -22.37 -21.19
CA ALA A 142 -15.64 -22.64 -21.01
C ALA A 142 -14.99 -23.35 -22.22
N LYS A 143 -15.77 -24.18 -22.93
CA LYS A 143 -15.33 -24.85 -24.16
C LYS A 143 -15.13 -23.84 -25.29
N ALA A 144 -16.12 -22.98 -25.55
CA ALA A 144 -16.02 -21.96 -26.59
C ALA A 144 -14.83 -21.02 -26.35
N ILE A 145 -14.63 -20.56 -25.11
CA ILE A 145 -13.47 -19.74 -24.75
C ILE A 145 -12.16 -20.47 -25.04
N ALA A 146 -12.03 -21.73 -24.63
CA ALA A 146 -10.82 -22.52 -24.84
C ALA A 146 -10.50 -22.71 -26.33
N ASP A 147 -11.51 -23.03 -27.13
CA ASP A 147 -11.38 -23.24 -28.57
C ASP A 147 -10.92 -21.95 -29.29
N LYS A 148 -11.38 -20.78 -28.81
CA LYS A 148 -11.08 -19.47 -29.42
C LYS A 148 -9.77 -18.85 -28.95
N THR A 149 -9.50 -18.92 -27.65
CA THR A 149 -8.31 -18.28 -27.04
C THR A 149 -7.09 -19.20 -26.98
N HIS A 150 -7.23 -20.46 -27.39
CA HIS A 150 -6.19 -21.50 -27.29
C HIS A 150 -5.65 -21.71 -25.87
N ILE A 151 -6.50 -21.51 -24.87
CA ILE A 151 -6.23 -21.87 -23.46
C ILE A 151 -6.91 -23.19 -23.11
N SER A 152 -6.50 -23.83 -22.01
CA SER A 152 -7.18 -25.05 -21.58
C SER A 152 -8.60 -24.76 -21.10
N GLN A 153 -9.53 -25.70 -21.32
CA GLN A 153 -10.90 -25.60 -20.79
C GLN A 153 -10.94 -25.43 -19.27
N TYR A 154 -9.96 -25.99 -18.55
CA TYR A 154 -9.78 -25.77 -17.11
C TYR A 154 -9.49 -24.30 -16.79
N THR A 155 -8.57 -23.69 -17.52
CA THR A 155 -8.22 -22.26 -17.37
C THR A 155 -9.41 -21.37 -17.71
N ALA A 156 -10.10 -21.66 -18.82
CA ALA A 156 -11.34 -20.95 -19.20
C ALA A 156 -12.42 -21.07 -18.13
N LYS A 157 -12.63 -22.27 -17.57
CA LYS A 157 -13.57 -22.50 -16.46
C LYS A 157 -13.18 -21.68 -15.22
N SER A 158 -11.88 -21.52 -14.95
CA SER A 158 -11.42 -20.73 -13.81
C SER A 158 -11.80 -19.26 -13.89
N TYR A 159 -11.83 -18.66 -15.09
CA TYR A 159 -12.25 -17.28 -15.27
C TYR A 159 -13.77 -17.10 -15.17
N LEU A 160 -14.55 -18.12 -15.53
CA LEU A 160 -16.01 -18.08 -15.46
C LEU A 160 -16.56 -18.35 -14.06
N VAL A 161 -16.01 -19.37 -13.39
CA VAL A 161 -16.55 -19.95 -12.16
C VAL A 161 -15.80 -19.46 -10.93
N TYR A 162 -14.48 -19.29 -11.03
CA TYR A 162 -13.65 -18.88 -9.91
C TYR A 162 -13.32 -17.38 -9.99
N ASP A 163 -12.92 -16.81 -8.86
CA ASP A 163 -12.40 -15.45 -8.80
C ASP A 163 -10.92 -15.45 -9.20
N SER A 164 -10.67 -15.89 -10.43
CA SER A 164 -9.34 -15.99 -11.07
C SER A 164 -9.26 -15.05 -12.27
N VAL A 165 -8.05 -14.58 -12.55
CA VAL A 165 -7.75 -13.65 -13.65
C VAL A 165 -6.45 -14.09 -14.35
N PRO A 166 -6.24 -13.74 -15.63
CA PRO A 166 -5.00 -14.07 -16.33
C PRO A 166 -3.81 -13.27 -15.75
N GLN A 167 -2.63 -13.89 -15.75
CA GLN A 167 -1.36 -13.20 -15.55
C GLN A 167 -0.93 -12.51 -16.84
N GLN A 168 -0.06 -11.50 -16.75
CA GLN A 168 0.35 -10.66 -17.89
C GLN A 168 0.71 -11.44 -19.17
N PRO A 169 1.59 -12.47 -19.14
CA PRO A 169 1.99 -13.14 -20.39
C PRO A 169 0.83 -13.86 -21.09
N LEU A 170 -0.13 -14.37 -20.31
CA LEU A 170 -1.29 -15.05 -20.87
C LEU A 170 -2.31 -14.04 -21.41
N PHE A 171 -2.50 -12.91 -20.72
CA PHE A 171 -3.35 -11.84 -21.23
C PHE A 171 -2.82 -11.32 -22.57
N GLU A 172 -1.53 -11.00 -22.66
CA GLU A 172 -0.89 -10.49 -23.87
C GLU A 172 -0.98 -11.48 -25.04
N LYS A 173 -0.81 -12.78 -24.76
CA LYS A 173 -0.98 -13.83 -25.76
C LYS A 173 -2.39 -13.85 -26.34
N ILE A 174 -3.42 -13.74 -25.49
CA ILE A 174 -4.81 -13.74 -25.94
C ILE A 174 -5.12 -12.42 -26.66
N SER A 175 -4.72 -11.28 -26.12
CA SER A 175 -5.03 -9.96 -26.68
C SER A 175 -4.39 -9.74 -28.05
N ALA A 176 -3.16 -10.24 -28.25
CA ALA A 176 -2.48 -10.22 -29.54
C ALA A 176 -3.23 -11.01 -30.63
N ALA A 177 -3.86 -12.14 -30.28
CA ALA A 177 -4.65 -12.93 -31.23
C ALA A 177 -5.91 -12.20 -31.75
N TYR A 178 -6.38 -11.19 -31.00
CA TYR A 178 -7.56 -10.39 -31.31
C TYR A 178 -7.24 -8.92 -31.62
N ASN A 179 -5.97 -8.59 -31.89
CA ASN A 179 -5.51 -7.22 -32.16
C ASN A 179 -6.01 -6.19 -31.12
N THR A 180 -6.09 -6.59 -29.85
CA THR A 180 -6.46 -5.72 -28.73
C THR A 180 -5.20 -5.34 -27.96
N SER A 181 -4.90 -4.05 -27.88
CA SER A 181 -3.84 -3.53 -27.01
C SER A 181 -4.27 -3.51 -25.53
N LEU A 182 -3.29 -3.42 -24.63
CA LEU A 182 -3.56 -3.32 -23.20
C LEU A 182 -4.36 -2.04 -22.88
N GLU A 183 -4.02 -0.93 -23.53
CA GLU A 183 -4.67 0.36 -23.38
C GLU A 183 -6.13 0.32 -23.84
N GLU A 184 -6.42 -0.30 -24.99
CA GLU A 184 -7.81 -0.47 -25.48
C GLU A 184 -8.64 -1.33 -24.51
N PHE A 185 -8.04 -2.40 -23.99
CA PHE A 185 -8.70 -3.23 -22.99
C PHE A 185 -8.97 -2.45 -21.69
N MET A 186 -8.00 -1.66 -21.21
CA MET A 186 -8.16 -0.86 -19.99
C MET A 186 -9.26 0.20 -20.16
N ALA A 187 -9.33 0.83 -21.34
CA ALA A 187 -10.41 1.75 -21.68
C ALA A 187 -11.77 1.03 -21.69
N PHE A 188 -11.86 -0.15 -22.29
CA PHE A 188 -13.06 -1.00 -22.28
C PHE A 188 -13.50 -1.37 -20.85
N ALA A 189 -12.55 -1.76 -20.00
CA ALA A 189 -12.78 -2.16 -18.61
C ALA A 189 -12.97 -0.98 -17.64
N LYS A 190 -12.90 0.28 -18.12
CA LYS A 190 -12.96 1.51 -17.30
C LYS A 190 -11.92 1.54 -16.18
N ILE A 191 -10.73 1.03 -16.49
CA ILE A 191 -9.58 1.01 -15.60
C ILE A 191 -8.77 2.28 -15.86
N ASP A 192 -8.60 3.06 -14.79
CA ASP A 192 -7.98 4.39 -14.84
C ASP A 192 -6.68 4.36 -14.02
N VAL A 193 -5.71 3.60 -14.53
CA VAL A 193 -4.33 3.53 -14.01
C VAL A 193 -3.37 3.51 -15.20
N HIS A 194 -2.09 3.79 -14.99
CA HIS A 194 -1.08 3.60 -16.04
C HIS A 194 -0.93 2.11 -16.40
N SER A 195 -0.81 1.80 -17.70
CA SER A 195 -0.81 0.41 -18.19
C SER A 195 0.29 -0.46 -17.60
N HIS A 196 1.47 0.10 -17.35
CA HIS A 196 2.59 -0.60 -16.71
C HIS A 196 2.32 -1.04 -15.27
N LEU A 197 1.32 -0.47 -14.58
CA LEU A 197 0.99 -0.81 -13.18
C LEU A 197 -0.12 -1.82 -13.04
N LEU A 198 -0.90 -2.06 -14.10
CA LEU A 198 -2.11 -2.88 -14.00
C LEU A 198 -1.79 -4.28 -13.46
N PHE A 199 -0.78 -4.93 -14.03
CA PHE A 199 -0.44 -6.30 -13.64
C PHE A 199 0.26 -6.38 -12.29
N ASP A 200 0.97 -5.33 -11.86
CA ASP A 200 1.50 -5.23 -10.50
C ASP A 200 0.36 -5.16 -9.47
N ILE A 201 -0.68 -4.36 -9.74
CA ILE A 201 -1.89 -4.26 -8.90
C ILE A 201 -2.60 -5.61 -8.85
N VAL A 202 -2.85 -6.22 -10.02
CA VAL A 202 -3.53 -7.52 -10.13
C VAL A 202 -2.76 -8.60 -9.35
N THR A 203 -1.44 -8.66 -9.52
CA THR A 203 -0.58 -9.64 -8.84
C THR A 203 -0.56 -9.42 -7.32
N THR A 204 -0.53 -8.16 -6.89
CA THR A 204 -0.59 -7.79 -5.48
C THR A 204 -1.89 -8.26 -4.83
N VAL A 205 -3.03 -8.00 -5.47
CA VAL A 205 -4.35 -8.41 -4.96
C VAL A 205 -4.49 -9.94 -4.92
N VAL A 206 -4.03 -10.64 -5.96
CA VAL A 206 -3.99 -12.12 -5.97
C VAL A 206 -3.14 -12.65 -4.83
N THR A 207 -1.97 -12.05 -4.58
CA THR A 207 -1.09 -12.43 -3.46
C THR A 207 -1.76 -12.24 -2.10
N TRP A 208 -2.46 -11.12 -1.91
CA TRP A 208 -3.21 -10.86 -0.67
C TRP A 208 -4.35 -11.86 -0.46
N LYS A 209 -5.08 -12.22 -1.52
CA LYS A 209 -6.12 -13.26 -1.46
C LYS A 209 -5.53 -14.61 -1.06
N ASN A 210 -4.42 -15.01 -1.68
CA ASN A 210 -3.74 -16.29 -1.36
C ASN A 210 -3.21 -16.34 0.08
N LYS A 211 -2.82 -15.19 0.64
CA LYS A 211 -2.40 -15.05 2.04
C LYS A 211 -3.55 -14.82 3.03
N ASN A 212 -4.81 -14.85 2.58
CA ASN A 212 -6.01 -14.51 3.38
C ASN A 212 -5.95 -13.11 4.04
N ILE A 213 -5.21 -12.17 3.45
CA ILE A 213 -5.09 -10.77 3.93
C ILE A 213 -6.35 -9.98 3.59
N ILE A 214 -7.01 -10.30 2.48
CA ILE A 214 -8.32 -9.76 2.10
C ILE A 214 -9.27 -10.92 1.84
N LYS A 215 -10.50 -10.81 2.33
CA LYS A 215 -11.57 -11.76 2.03
C LYS A 215 -12.66 -11.05 1.24
N THR A 216 -13.19 -11.74 0.24
CA THR A 216 -14.30 -11.26 -0.57
C THR A 216 -15.59 -11.85 -0.03
N ASN A 217 -16.60 -11.03 0.23
CA ASN A 217 -17.95 -11.56 0.46
C ASN A 217 -18.60 -11.95 -0.88
N ASN A 218 -19.71 -12.71 -0.83
CA ASN A 218 -20.41 -13.21 -2.02
C ASN A 218 -20.95 -12.10 -2.94
N THR A 219 -20.94 -10.84 -2.50
CA THR A 219 -21.38 -9.67 -3.25
C THR A 219 -20.22 -8.82 -3.80
N GLY A 220 -18.98 -9.26 -3.64
CA GLY A 220 -17.80 -8.59 -4.21
C GLY A 220 -17.24 -7.42 -3.40
N GLY A 221 -17.65 -7.25 -2.15
CA GLY A 221 -17.06 -6.33 -1.17
C GLY A 221 -15.93 -6.99 -0.33
N ILE A 222 -15.03 -6.15 0.20
CA ILE A 222 -13.93 -6.58 1.07
C ILE A 222 -14.44 -6.72 2.51
N LEU A 223 -14.08 -7.84 3.13
CA LEU A 223 -14.01 -8.00 4.59
C LEU A 223 -12.55 -7.76 4.98
N LEU A 224 -12.30 -6.62 5.63
CA LEU A 224 -10.99 -6.29 6.26
C LEU A 224 -10.90 -6.94 7.63
#